data_AF-A0A353WYG6-F1
#
_entry.id   AF-A0A353WYG6-F1
#
_cell.length_a   1.000
_cell.length_b   1.000
_cell.length_c   1.000
_cell.angle_alpha   90.00
_cell.angle_beta   90.00
_cell.angle_gamma   90.00
#
_symmetry.space_group_name_H-M   'P 1'
#
loop_
_entity.id
_entity.type
_entity.pdbx_description
1 polymer ?
#
loop_
_entity_poly.entity_id
_entity_poly.type
_entity_poly.pdbx_seq_one_letter_code
_entity_poly.pdbx_strand_id
1 'polypeptide(L)'
;MTEYENHKKIIDWLLGGDVSIQYQTYRDLLDENRPELQGRILTEGWGADFLNPRNKDMHWGKGFYQPKWTFTQYTLLDLRNLCLPQNCQPVRETIAKLLKEEKGRDGGLNPSGTINPKFSCRAEFAQW
;
A
#
# COMPACT_ATOMS: atom_id res chain seq x y z
N MET A 1 3.55 -37.10 -9.82
CA MET A 1 3.27 -36.18 -8.70
C MET A 1 1.84 -35.72 -8.86
N THR A 2 0.98 -35.96 -7.87
CA THR A 2 -0.46 -35.65 -7.98
C THR A 2 -0.67 -34.13 -7.91
N GLU A 3 -1.79 -33.65 -8.44
CA GLU A 3 -2.15 -32.22 -8.44
C GLU A 3 -2.20 -31.63 -7.02
N TYR A 4 -2.70 -32.41 -6.07
CA TYR A 4 -2.72 -32.08 -4.64
C TYR A 4 -1.32 -31.87 -4.05
N GLU A 5 -0.35 -32.73 -4.38
CA GLU A 5 1.04 -32.59 -3.92
C GLU A 5 1.73 -31.36 -4.51
N ASN A 6 1.39 -30.99 -5.75
CA ASN A 6 1.87 -29.74 -6.35
C ASN A 6 1.25 -28.53 -5.66
N HIS A 7 -0.05 -28.54 -5.39
CA HIS A 7 -0.73 -27.45 -4.70
C HIS A 7 -0.14 -27.21 -3.31
N LYS A 8 0.04 -28.28 -2.53
CA LYS A 8 0.65 -28.20 -1.20
C LYS A 8 2.07 -27.60 -1.24
N LYS A 9 2.90 -28.04 -2.19
CA LYS A 9 4.25 -27.48 -2.37
C LYS A 9 4.24 -25.99 -2.72
N ILE A 10 3.28 -25.54 -3.53
CA ILE A 10 3.14 -24.11 -3.87
C ILE A 10 2.73 -23.31 -2.65
N ILE A 11 1.77 -23.80 -1.85
CA ILE A 11 1.36 -23.15 -0.60
C ILE A 11 2.54 -23.07 0.37
N ASP A 12 3.28 -24.16 0.57
CA ASP A 12 4.45 -24.17 1.46
C ASP A 12 5.53 -23.18 0.98
N TRP A 13 5.73 -23.05 -0.34
CA TRP A 13 6.66 -22.07 -0.91
C TRP A 13 6.20 -20.62 -0.68
N LEU A 14 4.91 -20.33 -0.88
CA LEU A 14 4.34 -19.01 -0.61
C LEU A 14 4.42 -18.65 0.88
N LEU A 15 4.15 -19.60 1.76
CA LEU A 15 4.26 -19.43 3.22
C LEU A 15 5.71 -19.27 3.70
N GLY A 16 6.69 -19.69 2.89
CA GLY A 16 8.11 -19.41 3.13
C GLY A 16 8.57 -18.01 2.68
N GLY A 17 7.71 -17.23 2.03
CA GLY A 17 8.01 -15.90 1.50
C GLY A 17 7.90 -14.76 2.52
N ASP A 18 7.78 -13.54 2.02
CA ASP A 18 7.56 -12.33 2.82
C ASP A 18 6.28 -12.40 3.67
N VAL A 19 6.26 -11.72 4.81
CA VAL A 19 5.10 -11.70 5.73
C VAL A 19 3.80 -11.23 5.07
N SER A 20 3.88 -10.34 4.08
CA SER A 20 2.72 -9.91 3.29
C SER A 20 2.19 -11.02 2.37
N ILE A 21 3.07 -11.87 1.82
CA ILE A 21 2.70 -13.04 1.01
C ILE A 21 2.11 -14.12 1.90
N GLN A 22 2.67 -14.33 3.09
CA GLN A 22 2.12 -15.26 4.08
C GLN A 22 0.67 -14.87 4.43
N TYR A 23 0.43 -13.60 4.78
CA TYR A 23 -0.92 -13.11 5.08
C TYR A 23 -1.90 -13.30 3.92
N GLN A 24 -1.51 -12.94 2.69
CA GLN A 24 -2.34 -13.11 1.50
C GLN A 24 -2.62 -14.58 1.19
N THR A 25 -1.64 -15.47 1.39
CA THR A 25 -1.82 -16.91 1.18
C THR A 25 -2.86 -17.47 2.13
N TYR A 26 -2.78 -17.10 3.42
CA TYR A 26 -3.81 -17.50 4.38
C TYR A 26 -5.18 -16.94 4.03
N ARG A 27 -5.28 -15.64 3.74
CA ARG A 27 -6.57 -14.98 3.46
C ARG A 27 -7.23 -15.47 2.17
N ASP A 28 -6.48 -15.55 1.07
CA ASP A 28 -7.03 -15.71 -0.27
C ASP A 28 -7.01 -17.16 -0.76
N LEU A 29 -6.06 -17.98 -0.30
CA LEU A 29 -5.90 -19.37 -0.76
C LEU A 29 -6.31 -20.40 0.30
N LEU A 30 -6.20 -20.07 1.58
CA LEU A 30 -6.56 -20.97 2.69
C LEU A 30 -7.82 -20.53 3.45
N ASP A 31 -8.44 -19.42 3.03
CA ASP A 31 -9.67 -18.85 3.61
C ASP A 31 -9.59 -18.63 5.14
N GLU A 32 -8.39 -18.27 5.63
CA GLU A 32 -8.10 -18.03 7.04
C GLU A 32 -7.59 -16.60 7.26
N ASN A 33 -8.31 -15.79 8.03
CA ASN A 33 -7.85 -14.45 8.37
C ASN A 33 -6.89 -14.48 9.57
N ARG A 34 -5.65 -14.05 9.35
CA ARG A 34 -4.57 -14.00 10.35
C ARG A 34 -4.11 -12.57 10.66
N PRO A 35 -4.83 -11.82 11.52
CA PRO A 35 -4.49 -10.43 11.84
C PRO A 35 -3.11 -10.28 12.51
N GLU A 36 -2.59 -11.32 13.14
CA GLU A 36 -1.25 -11.36 13.70
C GLU A 36 -0.16 -11.26 12.61
N LEU A 37 -0.36 -11.92 11.46
CA LEU A 37 0.53 -11.79 10.32
C LEU A 37 0.42 -10.39 9.72
N GLN A 38 -0.81 -9.88 9.61
CA GLN A 38 -1.05 -8.53 9.10
C GLN A 38 -0.35 -7.45 9.95
N GLY A 39 -0.38 -7.60 11.28
CA GLY A 39 0.31 -6.68 12.20
C GLY A 39 1.83 -6.69 12.04
N ARG A 40 2.42 -7.85 11.78
CA ARG A 40 3.87 -8.01 11.58
C ARG A 40 4.40 -7.31 10.31
N ILE A 41 3.55 -7.08 9.31
CA ILE A 41 3.92 -6.33 8.09
C ILE A 41 4.45 -4.93 8.42
N LEU A 42 4.03 -4.34 9.54
CA LEU A 42 4.51 -3.02 9.98
C LEU A 42 5.98 -3.02 10.41
N THR A 43 6.51 -4.17 10.85
CA THR A 43 7.81 -4.29 11.51
C THR A 43 8.75 -5.28 10.82
N GLU A 44 8.26 -6.07 9.86
CA GLU A 44 9.03 -7.11 9.17
C GLU A 44 8.88 -7.02 7.64
N GLY A 45 9.90 -7.51 6.95
CA GLY A 45 9.88 -7.72 5.50
C GLY A 45 9.71 -6.44 4.69
N TRP A 46 9.10 -6.58 3.51
CA TRP A 46 8.93 -5.46 2.58
C TRP A 46 8.07 -4.33 3.15
N GLY A 47 7.07 -4.66 3.97
CA GLY A 47 6.23 -3.64 4.61
C GLY A 47 7.06 -2.68 5.47
N ALA A 48 7.94 -3.22 6.32
CA ALA A 48 8.86 -2.41 7.12
C ALA A 48 9.89 -1.67 6.26
N ASP A 49 10.43 -2.32 5.23
CA ASP A 49 11.40 -1.70 4.31
C ASP A 49 10.80 -0.50 3.57
N PHE A 50 9.52 -0.56 3.21
CA PHE A 50 8.80 0.58 2.65
C PHE A 50 8.42 1.61 3.70
N LEU A 51 8.04 1.21 4.92
CA LEU A 51 7.60 2.14 5.98
C LEU A 51 8.74 2.96 6.57
N ASN A 52 9.90 2.34 6.81
CA ASN A 52 11.03 2.95 7.51
C ASN A 52 11.63 4.22 6.87
N PRO A 53 11.80 4.33 5.53
CA PRO A 53 12.39 5.52 4.89
C PRO A 53 11.42 6.71 4.77
N ARG A 54 10.31 6.73 5.53
CA ARG A 54 9.40 7.88 5.54
C ARG A 54 10.05 9.10 6.19
N ASN A 55 10.05 10.22 5.48
CA ASN A 55 10.61 11.48 5.95
C ASN A 55 9.71 12.11 7.04
N LYS A 56 10.27 13.10 7.76
CA LYS A 56 9.55 13.89 8.78
C LYS A 56 8.39 14.71 8.21
N ASP A 57 8.43 15.04 6.92
CA ASP A 57 7.35 15.70 6.19
C ASP A 57 6.19 14.75 5.81
N MET A 58 6.26 13.49 6.26
CA MET A 58 5.29 12.41 6.02
C MET A 58 5.24 11.90 4.57
N HIS A 59 6.23 12.27 3.76
CA HIS A 59 6.39 11.77 2.40
C HIS A 59 7.52 10.74 2.30
N TRP A 60 7.56 10.08 1.14
CA TRP A 60 8.70 9.32 0.67
C TRP A 60 9.35 10.09 -0.49
N GLY A 61 10.67 10.05 -0.61
CA GLY A 61 11.37 10.80 -1.65
C GLY A 61 11.42 12.31 -1.37
N LYS A 62 11.10 13.16 -2.37
CA LYS A 62 11.13 14.63 -2.23
C LYS A 62 9.73 15.26 -2.09
N GLY A 63 8.68 14.47 -2.00
CA GLY A 63 7.30 14.94 -1.86
C GLY A 63 6.27 13.99 -2.48
N PHE A 64 5.01 14.43 -2.55
CA PHE A 64 3.91 13.59 -3.03
C PHE A 64 4.06 13.12 -4.49
N TYR A 65 4.65 13.93 -5.36
CA TYR A 65 4.66 13.70 -6.81
C TYR A 65 5.99 14.07 -7.51
N GLN A 66 7.10 14.28 -6.78
CA GLN A 66 8.46 14.48 -7.37
C GLN A 66 9.62 13.76 -6.63
N PRO A 67 10.57 13.02 -7.29
CA PRO A 67 10.72 12.53 -8.69
C PRO A 67 10.15 11.12 -9.09
N LYS A 68 9.69 10.94 -10.34
CA LYS A 68 8.59 10.06 -10.86
C LYS A 68 8.42 8.59 -10.41
N TRP A 69 9.36 8.04 -9.66
CA TRP A 69 9.54 6.62 -9.38
C TRP A 69 9.64 6.31 -7.86
N THR A 70 9.58 7.32 -6.98
CA THR A 70 9.65 7.17 -5.52
C THR A 70 8.62 8.02 -4.78
N PHE A 71 7.34 7.94 -5.18
CA PHE A 71 6.26 8.76 -4.61
C PHE A 71 5.34 8.10 -3.65
N THR A 72 4.89 8.93 -2.71
CA THR A 72 3.78 8.66 -1.82
C THR A 72 2.59 8.01 -2.52
N GLN A 73 2.20 8.41 -3.74
CA GLN A 73 1.09 7.75 -4.44
C GLN A 73 1.38 6.26 -4.77
N TYR A 74 2.54 5.94 -5.34
CA TYR A 74 2.90 4.56 -5.67
C TYR A 74 3.23 3.76 -4.43
N THR A 75 3.90 4.36 -3.44
CA THR A 75 4.14 3.72 -2.15
C THR A 75 2.84 3.40 -1.42
N LEU A 76 1.83 4.28 -1.42
CA LEU A 76 0.51 3.97 -0.85
C LEU A 76 -0.21 2.85 -1.61
N LEU A 77 -0.05 2.79 -2.95
CA LEU A 77 -0.59 1.71 -3.75
C LEU A 77 0.10 0.37 -3.44
N ASP A 78 1.43 0.37 -3.33
CA ASP A 78 2.20 -0.81 -2.97
C ASP A 78 1.85 -1.28 -1.55
N LEU A 79 1.77 -0.36 -0.57
CA LEU A 79 1.32 -0.68 0.79
C LEU A 79 -0.11 -1.24 0.83
N ARG A 80 -1.01 -0.76 -0.05
CA ARG A 80 -2.35 -1.34 -0.23
C ARG A 80 -2.27 -2.76 -0.75
N ASN A 81 -1.46 -3.00 -1.78
CA ASN A 81 -1.28 -4.33 -2.38
C ASN A 81 -0.64 -5.31 -1.38
N LEU A 82 0.22 -4.81 -0.50
CA LEU A 82 0.79 -5.57 0.63
C LEU A 82 -0.20 -5.79 1.78
N CYS A 83 -1.43 -5.24 1.70
CA CYS A 83 -2.51 -5.43 2.66
C CYS A 83 -2.23 -4.90 4.08
N LEU A 84 -1.56 -3.75 4.18
CA LEU A 84 -1.29 -3.08 5.46
C LEU A 84 -2.56 -2.89 6.32
N PRO A 85 -2.48 -2.97 7.67
CA PRO A 85 -3.63 -2.68 8.53
C PRO A 85 -4.20 -1.28 8.29
N GLN A 86 -5.53 -1.18 8.16
CA GLN A 86 -6.21 0.09 7.89
C GLN A 86 -6.06 1.12 9.03
N ASN A 87 -5.79 0.66 10.25
CA ASN A 87 -5.57 1.50 11.41
C ASN A 87 -4.11 2.01 11.54
N CYS A 88 -3.26 1.77 10.52
CA CYS A 88 -1.89 2.28 10.48
C CYS A 88 -1.89 3.82 10.48
N GLN A 89 -1.61 4.39 11.65
CA GLN A 89 -1.70 5.82 11.89
C GLN A 89 -0.83 6.67 10.93
N PRO A 90 0.44 6.31 10.63
CA PRO A 90 1.24 7.03 9.64
C PRO A 90 0.61 7.10 8.24
N VAL A 91 0.02 5.99 7.78
CA VAL A 91 -0.65 5.92 6.46
C VAL A 91 -1.90 6.79 6.47
N ARG A 92 -2.70 6.72 7.54
CA ARG A 92 -3.90 7.54 7.70
C ARG A 92 -3.58 9.03 7.74
N GLU A 93 -2.53 9.44 8.44
CA GLU A 93 -2.06 10.82 8.48
C GLU A 93 -1.64 11.32 7.10
N THR A 94 -0.88 10.50 6.37
CA THR A 94 -0.49 10.81 4.99
C THR A 94 -1.72 10.92 4.08
N ILE A 95 -2.66 9.98 4.12
CA ILE A 95 -3.91 10.05 3.32
C ILE A 95 -4.72 11.30 3.67
N ALA A 96 -4.86 11.64 4.95
CA ALA A 96 -5.59 12.82 5.40
C ALA A 96 -4.94 14.12 4.90
N LYS A 97 -3.60 14.20 4.91
CA LYS A 97 -2.85 15.33 4.35
C LYS A 97 -3.09 15.46 2.84
N LEU A 98 -3.05 14.36 2.09
CA LEU A 98 -3.27 14.37 0.64
C LEU A 98 -4.69 14.79 0.28
N LEU A 99 -5.70 14.29 0.99
CA LEU A 99 -7.08 14.68 0.78
C LEU A 99 -7.33 16.17 1.08
N LYS A 100 -6.52 16.77 1.96
CA LYS A 100 -6.60 18.19 2.31
C LYS A 100 -5.88 19.08 1.29
N GLU A 101 -4.69 18.69 0.86
CA GLU A 101 -3.79 19.57 0.10
C GLU A 101 -3.90 19.35 -1.41
N GLU A 102 -4.16 18.12 -1.84
CA GLU A 102 -4.09 17.74 -3.25
C GLU A 102 -5.45 17.50 -3.88
N LYS A 103 -6.55 17.61 -3.13
CA LYS A 103 -7.90 17.40 -3.67
C LYS A 103 -8.35 18.61 -4.51
N GLY A 104 -8.58 18.38 -5.80
CA GLY A 104 -9.16 19.32 -6.74
C GLY A 104 -10.65 19.59 -6.49
N ARG A 105 -11.17 20.69 -7.05
CA ARG A 105 -12.59 21.08 -6.91
C ARG A 105 -13.57 20.07 -7.52
N ASP A 106 -13.11 19.29 -8.49
CA ASP A 106 -13.84 18.21 -9.15
C ASP A 106 -13.80 16.89 -8.38
N GLY A 107 -13.09 16.86 -7.24
CA GLY A 107 -12.89 15.66 -6.43
C GLY A 107 -11.74 14.77 -6.87
N GLY A 108 -11.03 15.11 -7.95
CA GLY A 108 -9.78 14.43 -8.36
C GLY A 108 -8.59 14.86 -7.52
N LEU A 109 -7.42 14.26 -7.77
CA LEU A 109 -6.15 14.74 -7.21
C LEU A 109 -5.46 15.70 -8.19
N ASN A 110 -4.99 16.84 -7.70
CA ASN A 110 -4.35 17.91 -8.46
C ASN A 110 -3.01 18.34 -7.82
N PRO A 111 -1.97 17.48 -7.91
CA PRO A 111 -0.66 17.74 -7.31
C PRO A 111 0.15 18.89 -7.93
N SER A 112 -0.28 19.44 -9.06
CA SER A 112 0.42 20.55 -9.71
C SER A 112 -0.01 21.93 -9.20
N GLY A 113 -1.08 22.03 -8.39
CA GLY A 113 -1.65 23.29 -7.88
C GLY A 113 -2.17 24.26 -8.96
N THR A 114 -1.87 23.97 -10.22
CA THR A 114 -2.17 24.70 -11.43
C THR A 114 -2.47 23.64 -12.46
N ILE A 115 -3.70 23.52 -12.94
CA ILE A 115 -4.07 23.14 -14.32
C ILE A 115 -5.59 23.12 -14.47
N ASN A 116 -6.00 23.68 -15.60
CA ASN A 116 -7.31 23.67 -16.24
C ASN A 116 -8.06 22.32 -16.06
N PRO A 117 -9.36 22.31 -15.70
CA PRO A 117 -10.15 21.13 -15.32
C PRO A 117 -10.27 19.98 -16.35
N LYS A 118 -9.53 20.03 -17.47
CA LYS A 118 -9.52 19.02 -18.53
C LYS A 118 -8.47 17.91 -18.36
N PHE A 119 -7.59 17.97 -17.35
CA PHE A 119 -6.51 16.99 -17.13
C PHE A 119 -6.40 16.46 -15.70
N SER A 120 -7.51 16.41 -14.95
CA SER A 120 -7.47 15.75 -13.63
C SER A 120 -7.42 14.24 -13.80
N CYS A 121 -6.38 13.62 -13.23
CA CYS A 121 -6.34 12.18 -13.06
C CYS A 121 -7.32 11.83 -11.94
N ARG A 122 -8.40 11.09 -12.28
CA ARG A 122 -9.27 10.48 -11.27
C ARG A 122 -8.46 9.44 -10.51
N ALA A 123 -8.07 9.78 -9.30
CA ALA A 123 -7.55 8.81 -8.37
C ALA A 123 -8.70 8.37 -7.45
N GLU A 124 -9.21 7.17 -7.67
CA GLU A 124 -10.21 6.55 -6.81
C GLU A 124 -9.57 6.18 -5.46
N PHE A 125 -9.50 7.16 -4.56
CA PHE A 125 -9.11 6.96 -3.16
C PHE A 125 -10.28 7.09 -2.18
N ALA A 126 -11.52 7.15 -2.68
CA ALA A 126 -12.72 7.37 -1.86
C ALA A 126 -13.27 6.11 -1.15
N GLN A 127 -12.51 5.01 -1.11
CA GLN A 127 -12.95 3.74 -0.50
C GLN A 127 -11.92 3.18 0.51
N TRP A 128 -11.13 4.06 1.11
CA TRP A 128 -10.38 3.76 2.34
C TRP A 128 -11.21 4.09 3.57
#